data_AF-A0A6L8BAU7-F1
#
_entry.id   AF-A0A6L8BAU7-F1
#
_cell.length_a   1.000
_cell.length_b   1.000
_cell.length_c   1.000
_cell.angle_alpha   90.00
_cell.angle_beta   90.00
_cell.angle_gamma   90.00
#
_symmetry.space_group_name_H-M   'P 1'
#
loop_
_entity.id
_entity.type
_entity.pdbx_description
1 polymer ?
#
loop_
_entity_poly.entity_id
_entity_poly.type
_entity_poly.pdbx_seq_one_letter_code
_entity_poly.pdbx_strand_id
1 'polypeptide(L)'
;MVDMDMKLSRRTLIRTMAGAGGGLLLGFRIPGALAAAVAPKPWTTPTGGEEINAWLAIDVDGTVTIRVPHTEQGQGALTSVSMMVAEELDVPWDSVQAVFADMNRHVNEGEEYIVTTTHGSQLVRHQHPHIMQAGASARERLKAAAARAWGVDRSEVAAKQGMLSARGRSAAYAEFAGAAAGIELDREPAIKPPGEWWLLGRPMPRRDAPAKADGSAHFTIDTRLEGMVYAAVKSCPVPWGGLRSYDFDAVRDRPGVIAAIEFKAVEGRTSTSDMQNGVAVVADTWYRAKTALDLMPIEWNYGAAGNVSNATQAAHARRLLEEPGEVSNEVGGDARGMIAASERTLEAEYHRPWETHARMEPINATVSVTDARVDVWSPAQNQAAPLAVVAEHLGRDTRDVFVHTGFLGGAFGGNGGGSTAVTRQAAEISRQIGRPVQVIWTREEDIMQDKQRPPVHTRLAAALGDNGLPEAFFSRAVWFNHGGVESIGPATADYSISTMPYLVPNRRHERHNVAAHIPTATHRAPGANQNGFIIEQFVDEMALAGDWDPLEWRLKMTQGLERWQRVLLKLKEVSGFTTDLPTGEGMGVAVVEDHGSICGACATVSVSRSGQLSV
;
A
#
# COMPACT_ATOMS: atom_id res chain seq x y z
N MET A 1 -54.43 53.40 -29.45
CA MET A 1 -55.69 52.77 -29.03
C MET A 1 -55.67 51.35 -29.58
N VAL A 2 -55.59 50.37 -28.67
CA VAL A 2 -55.95 48.95 -28.83
C VAL A 2 -55.12 48.08 -29.80
N ASP A 3 -54.16 47.41 -29.18
CA ASP A 3 -53.82 45.97 -29.21
C ASP A 3 -54.64 45.01 -30.09
N MET A 4 -53.96 44.09 -30.78
CA MET A 4 -54.41 42.70 -31.03
C MET A 4 -53.27 41.80 -31.53
N ASP A 5 -52.69 41.08 -30.56
CA ASP A 5 -52.35 39.65 -30.53
C ASP A 5 -52.27 38.86 -31.87
N MET A 6 -51.08 38.33 -32.17
CA MET A 6 -50.89 37.21 -33.11
C MET A 6 -49.93 36.19 -32.50
N LYS A 7 -50.49 35.08 -31.97
CA LYS A 7 -49.78 33.97 -31.33
C LYS A 7 -48.89 33.20 -32.32
N LEU A 8 -47.57 33.35 -32.20
CA LEU A 8 -46.58 32.45 -32.80
C LEU A 8 -46.37 31.22 -31.89
N SER A 9 -46.67 30.02 -32.39
CA SER A 9 -46.53 28.79 -31.60
C SER A 9 -45.06 28.36 -31.44
N ARG A 10 -44.73 27.79 -30.26
CA ARG A 10 -43.40 27.29 -29.85
C ARG A 10 -42.69 26.39 -30.88
N ARG A 11 -43.43 25.70 -31.74
CA ARG A 11 -42.87 24.78 -32.75
C ARG A 11 -42.25 25.50 -33.96
N THR A 12 -42.71 26.72 -34.26
CA THR A 12 -42.16 27.55 -35.34
C THR A 12 -40.89 28.26 -34.88
N LEU A 13 -40.85 28.73 -33.63
CA LEU A 13 -39.66 29.37 -33.04
C LEU A 13 -38.45 28.42 -32.95
N ILE A 14 -38.68 27.14 -32.65
CA ILE A 14 -37.63 26.11 -32.56
C ILE A 14 -37.06 25.74 -33.95
N ARG A 15 -37.85 25.86 -35.02
CA ARG A 15 -37.37 25.59 -36.39
C ARG A 15 -36.59 26.74 -37.00
N THR A 16 -36.79 27.97 -36.55
CA THR A 16 -36.09 29.15 -37.08
C THR A 16 -34.71 29.38 -36.44
N MET A 17 -34.46 28.82 -35.23
CA MET A 17 -33.15 28.95 -34.57
C MET A 17 -32.06 27.97 -35.05
N ALA A 18 -32.38 27.02 -35.93
CA ALA A 18 -31.42 26.05 -36.47
C ALA A 18 -30.71 26.52 -37.77
N GLY A 19 -30.93 27.76 -38.22
CA GLY A 19 -30.45 28.20 -39.53
C GLY A 19 -30.05 29.66 -39.60
N ALA A 20 -29.02 30.08 -38.84
CA ALA A 20 -28.15 31.22 -39.18
C ALA A 20 -26.99 31.27 -38.17
N GLY A 21 -25.75 31.14 -38.67
CA GLY A 21 -24.55 31.30 -37.85
C GLY A 21 -24.28 32.75 -37.45
N GLY A 22 -23.59 32.93 -36.32
CA GLY A 22 -23.08 34.23 -35.86
C GLY A 22 -23.34 34.44 -34.37
N GLY A 23 -22.27 34.45 -33.56
CA GLY A 23 -22.36 34.55 -32.10
C GLY A 23 -22.76 35.94 -31.59
N LEU A 24 -23.39 35.96 -30.41
CA LEU A 24 -23.25 37.03 -29.43
C LEU A 24 -23.55 36.47 -28.02
N LEU A 25 -22.54 36.53 -27.16
CA LEU A 25 -22.61 36.31 -25.72
C LEU A 25 -23.38 37.47 -25.06
N LEU A 26 -24.43 37.15 -24.29
CA LEU A 26 -24.93 38.00 -23.19
C LEU A 26 -25.47 37.09 -22.09
N GLY A 27 -24.72 36.99 -21.00
CA GLY A 27 -25.06 36.17 -19.84
C GLY A 27 -26.12 36.80 -18.95
N PHE A 28 -26.97 35.95 -18.37
CA PHE A 28 -27.70 36.23 -17.13
C PHE A 28 -27.65 34.99 -16.24
N ARG A 29 -27.20 35.21 -15.00
CA ARG A 29 -26.94 34.23 -13.94
C ARG A 29 -28.24 33.93 -13.19
N ILE A 30 -28.57 32.65 -13.02
CA ILE A 30 -29.58 32.17 -12.06
C ILE A 30 -28.83 31.35 -11.00
N PRO A 31 -28.92 31.68 -9.70
CA PRO A 31 -28.25 30.91 -8.66
C PRO A 31 -29.10 29.69 -8.27
N GLY A 32 -28.56 28.48 -8.46
CA GLY A 32 -29.19 27.26 -7.96
C GLY A 32 -28.62 26.00 -8.58
N ALA A 33 -27.76 25.32 -7.82
CA ALA A 33 -27.19 23.98 -8.04
C ALA A 33 -26.33 23.80 -9.31
N LEU A 34 -25.04 24.09 -9.18
CA LEU A 34 -24.03 23.62 -10.12
C LEU A 34 -23.66 22.20 -9.70
N ALA A 35 -24.24 21.15 -10.28
CA ALA A 35 -23.53 19.87 -10.27
C ALA A 35 -22.12 20.16 -10.81
N ALA A 36 -21.09 19.93 -10.00
CA ALA A 36 -19.71 20.21 -10.34
C ALA A 36 -19.43 19.55 -11.70
N ALA A 37 -19.40 20.38 -12.75
CA ALA A 37 -18.95 19.97 -14.07
C ALA A 37 -17.46 19.72 -13.93
N VAL A 38 -17.10 18.49 -13.59
CA VAL A 38 -15.70 18.09 -13.60
C VAL A 38 -15.28 18.16 -15.07
N ALA A 39 -14.44 19.13 -15.41
CA ALA A 39 -13.96 19.35 -16.77
C ALA A 39 -13.11 18.15 -17.24
N PRO A 40 -13.27 17.63 -18.46
CA PRO A 40 -12.34 16.66 -19.01
C PRO A 40 -11.12 17.38 -19.61
N LYS A 41 -9.91 16.99 -19.16
CA LYS A 41 -8.52 17.39 -19.58
C LYS A 41 -7.88 18.54 -18.78
N PRO A 42 -6.53 18.63 -18.71
CA PRO A 42 -5.43 17.66 -18.51
C PRO A 42 -4.87 17.76 -17.06
N TRP A 43 -3.84 16.96 -16.68
CA TRP A 43 -3.10 16.96 -15.39
C TRP A 43 -3.76 17.70 -14.20
N THR A 44 -4.16 16.99 -13.13
CA THR A 44 -4.64 17.63 -11.87
C THR A 44 -3.52 18.29 -11.04
N THR A 45 -2.31 18.39 -11.57
CA THR A 45 -1.18 19.00 -10.88
C THR A 45 -0.58 20.09 -11.74
N PRO A 46 -0.41 21.34 -11.26
CA PRO A 46 0.10 22.39 -12.11
C PRO A 46 1.52 22.02 -12.52
N THR A 47 1.81 22.08 -13.80
CA THR A 47 2.99 22.81 -14.21
C THR A 47 2.53 23.84 -15.21
N GLY A 48 2.67 25.12 -14.85
CA GLY A 48 2.72 26.15 -15.88
C GLY A 48 3.97 26.02 -16.75
N GLY A 49 4.87 25.08 -16.43
CA GLY A 49 6.10 24.75 -17.12
C GLY A 49 6.04 23.65 -18.17
N GLU A 50 7.22 23.42 -18.72
CA GLU A 50 7.47 22.55 -19.87
C GLU A 50 7.81 21.14 -19.41
N GLU A 51 7.11 20.15 -19.97
CA GLU A 51 7.33 18.74 -19.67
C GLU A 51 8.55 18.21 -20.42
N ILE A 52 9.57 17.78 -19.67
CA ILE A 52 10.79 17.20 -20.28
C ILE A 52 10.60 15.71 -20.55
N ASN A 53 9.96 15.01 -19.60
CA ASN A 53 9.55 13.61 -19.70
C ASN A 53 8.41 13.33 -18.69
N ALA A 54 7.90 12.09 -18.66
CA ALA A 54 6.80 11.69 -17.79
C ALA A 54 7.09 11.90 -16.28
N TRP A 55 8.35 11.96 -15.87
CA TRP A 55 8.74 12.11 -14.46
C TRP A 55 8.84 13.56 -14.02
N LEU A 56 9.16 14.50 -14.92
CA LEU A 56 9.41 15.88 -14.51
C LEU A 56 9.08 16.95 -15.55
N ALA A 57 8.74 18.12 -15.03
CA ALA A 57 8.53 19.36 -15.77
C ALA A 57 9.25 20.52 -15.07
N ILE A 58 9.61 21.55 -15.84
CA ILE A 58 10.37 22.72 -15.36
C ILE A 58 9.58 23.99 -15.69
N ASP A 59 9.23 24.74 -14.65
CA ASP A 59 8.51 26.00 -14.76
C ASP A 59 9.46 27.15 -15.16
N VAL A 60 8.87 28.25 -15.65
CA VAL A 60 9.60 29.44 -16.11
C VAL A 60 10.43 30.11 -15.01
N ASP A 61 10.08 29.89 -13.74
CA ASP A 61 10.80 30.38 -12.57
C ASP A 61 11.92 29.42 -12.09
N GLY A 62 12.07 28.28 -12.76
CA GLY A 62 13.04 27.24 -12.41
C GLY A 62 12.53 26.19 -11.43
N THR A 63 11.26 26.24 -10.99
CA THR A 63 10.66 25.19 -10.17
C THR A 63 10.62 23.88 -10.94
N VAL A 64 11.13 22.81 -10.33
CA VAL A 64 11.11 21.46 -10.89
C VAL A 64 10.02 20.65 -10.21
N THR A 65 9.02 20.25 -11.00
CA THR A 65 7.94 19.39 -10.52
C THR A 65 8.27 17.94 -10.83
N ILE A 66 8.33 17.10 -9.80
CA ILE A 66 8.62 15.68 -9.93
C ILE A 66 7.37 14.87 -9.61
N ARG A 67 6.96 14.02 -10.55
CA ARG A 67 5.80 13.15 -10.46
C ARG A 67 6.18 11.81 -9.87
N VAL A 68 5.45 11.40 -8.84
CA VAL A 68 5.76 10.24 -8.03
C VAL A 68 4.65 9.20 -8.19
N PRO A 69 4.90 8.08 -8.89
CA PRO A 69 3.89 7.04 -9.12
C PRO A 69 3.68 6.11 -7.93
N HIS A 70 4.40 6.33 -6.82
CA HIS A 70 4.35 5.49 -5.62
C HIS A 70 3.56 6.19 -4.52
N THR A 71 2.54 5.53 -3.97
CA THR A 71 1.71 6.09 -2.89
C THR A 71 2.53 6.43 -1.65
N GLU A 72 2.35 7.63 -1.07
CA GLU A 72 2.98 8.02 0.20
C GLU A 72 2.12 7.62 1.41
N GLN A 73 2.66 6.76 2.27
CA GLN A 73 1.95 6.16 3.40
C GLN A 73 2.72 6.27 4.73
N GLY A 74 3.75 7.12 4.76
CA GLY A 74 4.67 7.29 5.88
C GLY A 74 6.11 6.84 5.58
N GLN A 75 6.37 6.19 4.44
CA GLN A 75 7.70 5.66 4.09
C GLN A 75 8.62 6.65 3.35
N GLY A 76 8.11 7.77 2.83
CA GLY A 76 8.93 8.83 2.22
C GLY A 76 9.18 8.65 0.72
N ALA A 77 8.23 8.08 -0.02
CA ALA A 77 8.29 7.95 -1.47
C ALA A 77 8.35 9.31 -2.17
N LEU A 78 7.52 10.28 -1.76
CA LEU A 78 7.53 11.63 -2.35
C LEU A 78 8.91 12.30 -2.24
N THR A 79 9.61 12.04 -1.13
CA THR A 79 10.95 12.60 -0.89
C THR A 79 12.03 11.82 -1.63
N SER A 80 12.08 10.51 -1.47
CA SER A 80 13.14 9.66 -2.04
C SER A 80 13.15 9.64 -3.56
N VAL A 81 11.98 9.57 -4.22
CA VAL A 81 11.87 9.67 -5.69
C VAL A 81 12.36 11.03 -6.16
N SER A 82 11.91 12.09 -5.51
CA SER A 82 12.32 13.46 -5.84
C SER A 82 13.81 13.69 -5.66
N MET A 83 14.42 13.15 -4.60
CA MET A 83 15.86 13.23 -4.39
C MET A 83 16.64 12.48 -5.48
N MET A 84 16.20 11.30 -5.90
CA MET A 84 16.87 10.52 -6.96
C MET A 84 16.84 11.25 -8.30
N VAL A 85 15.70 11.84 -8.67
CA VAL A 85 15.58 12.64 -9.90
C VAL A 85 16.37 13.95 -9.79
N ALA A 86 16.32 14.65 -8.66
CA ALA A 86 17.02 15.92 -8.45
C ALA A 86 18.55 15.77 -8.39
N GLU A 87 19.04 14.69 -7.77
CA GLU A 87 20.46 14.32 -7.76
C GLU A 87 21.01 14.27 -9.18
N GLU A 88 20.29 13.57 -10.06
CA GLU A 88 20.67 13.38 -11.44
C GLU A 88 20.43 14.61 -12.29
N LEU A 89 19.27 15.25 -12.17
CA LEU A 89 19.00 16.50 -12.88
C LEU A 89 20.03 17.60 -12.50
N ASP A 90 20.64 17.47 -11.33
CA ASP A 90 21.60 18.41 -10.73
C ASP A 90 20.96 19.78 -10.55
N VAL A 91 19.90 19.83 -9.74
CA VAL A 91 19.13 21.04 -9.40
C VAL A 91 19.14 21.28 -7.90
N PRO A 92 19.07 22.54 -7.43
CA PRO A 92 19.02 22.81 -6.00
C PRO A 92 17.80 22.13 -5.38
N TRP A 93 17.98 21.48 -4.23
CA TRP A 93 16.86 20.78 -3.57
C TRP A 93 15.67 21.71 -3.38
N ASP A 94 15.88 22.95 -2.93
CA ASP A 94 14.78 23.88 -2.64
C ASP A 94 13.94 24.28 -3.88
N SER A 95 14.43 24.05 -5.10
CA SER A 95 13.66 24.25 -6.34
C SER A 95 12.70 23.11 -6.68
N VAL A 96 12.74 22.01 -5.92
CA VAL A 96 11.98 20.79 -6.24
C VAL A 96 10.66 20.75 -5.48
N GLN A 97 9.58 20.48 -6.20
CA GLN A 97 8.30 20.07 -5.64
C GLN A 97 7.93 18.65 -6.07
N ALA A 98 7.24 17.93 -5.19
CA ALA A 98 6.86 16.54 -5.40
C ALA A 98 5.34 16.43 -5.48
N VAL A 99 4.85 15.72 -6.48
CA VAL A 99 3.42 15.56 -6.75
C VAL A 99 3.13 14.10 -7.10
N PHE A 100 1.91 13.63 -6.84
CA PHE A 100 1.54 12.30 -7.32
C PHE A 100 1.45 12.28 -8.84
N ALA A 101 1.87 11.17 -9.44
CA ALA A 101 1.73 10.98 -10.87
C ALA A 101 0.25 10.73 -11.25
N ASP A 102 -0.10 11.09 -12.47
CA ASP A 102 -1.43 10.88 -13.01
C ASP A 102 -1.57 9.43 -13.50
N MET A 103 -2.41 8.65 -12.81
CA MET A 103 -2.64 7.24 -13.15
C MET A 103 -3.55 7.05 -14.37
N ASN A 104 -4.36 8.06 -14.72
CA ASN A 104 -5.14 8.04 -15.94
C ASN A 104 -4.25 8.08 -17.15
N ARG A 105 -3.27 8.99 -17.14
CA ARG A 105 -2.26 9.05 -18.18
C ARG A 105 -1.48 7.74 -18.23
N HIS A 106 -0.98 7.29 -17.08
CA HIS A 106 -0.23 6.04 -17.00
C HIS A 106 -0.93 4.84 -17.66
N VAL A 107 -2.20 4.62 -17.32
CA VAL A 107 -2.97 3.48 -17.84
C VAL A 107 -3.35 3.66 -19.31
N ASN A 108 -3.59 4.88 -19.78
CA ASN A 108 -4.17 5.12 -21.11
C ASN A 108 -3.15 5.58 -22.18
N GLU A 109 -1.95 6.03 -21.79
CA GLU A 109 -0.96 6.68 -22.70
C GLU A 109 0.40 5.95 -22.77
N GLY A 110 0.45 4.68 -22.35
CA GLY A 110 1.59 3.80 -22.65
C GLY A 110 2.43 3.36 -21.46
N GLU A 111 1.85 3.33 -20.25
CA GLU A 111 2.45 2.73 -19.06
C GLU A 111 3.82 3.33 -18.68
N GLU A 112 3.93 4.66 -18.60
CA GLU A 112 5.22 5.37 -18.48
C GLU A 112 6.02 5.06 -17.19
N TYR A 113 5.41 4.40 -16.21
CA TYR A 113 6.02 4.04 -14.94
C TYR A 113 6.06 2.52 -14.77
N ILE A 114 7.23 1.96 -14.49
CA ILE A 114 7.38 0.50 -14.32
C ILE A 114 6.60 -0.02 -13.10
N VAL A 115 6.56 0.77 -12.01
CA VAL A 115 5.92 0.39 -10.75
C VAL A 115 5.12 1.56 -10.21
N THR A 116 3.83 1.34 -9.98
CA THR A 116 2.87 2.31 -9.40
C THR A 116 2.39 1.91 -7.99
N THR A 117 3.06 0.91 -7.40
CA THR A 117 2.68 0.29 -6.14
C THR A 117 3.76 0.41 -5.07
N THR A 118 3.35 0.54 -3.82
CA THR A 118 4.25 0.54 -2.66
C THR A 118 4.17 -0.79 -1.90
N HIS A 119 5.15 -1.68 -2.11
CA HIS A 119 5.31 -2.94 -1.37
C HIS A 119 6.76 -3.46 -1.37
N GLY A 120 7.02 -4.48 -0.53
CA GLY A 120 8.23 -5.33 -0.56
C GLY A 120 9.58 -4.62 -0.50
N SER A 121 9.60 -3.40 0.04
CA SER A 121 10.78 -2.52 0.07
C SER A 121 11.46 -2.40 -1.30
N GLN A 122 10.67 -2.36 -2.38
CA GLN A 122 11.14 -2.44 -3.76
C GLN A 122 11.51 -1.07 -4.35
N LEU A 123 10.83 0.02 -3.94
CA LEU A 123 10.94 1.35 -4.54
C LEU A 123 12.41 1.77 -4.71
N VAL A 124 13.14 2.02 -3.63
CA VAL A 124 14.54 2.45 -3.76
C VAL A 124 15.42 1.28 -4.19
N ARG A 125 15.24 0.11 -3.58
CA ARG A 125 16.14 -1.04 -3.76
C ARG A 125 16.24 -1.50 -5.21
N HIS A 126 15.13 -1.50 -5.95
CA HIS A 126 15.07 -2.00 -7.33
C HIS A 126 14.78 -0.91 -8.37
N GLN A 127 14.05 0.15 -8.01
CA GLN A 127 13.66 1.17 -9.00
C GLN A 127 14.63 2.35 -9.08
N HIS A 128 15.61 2.49 -8.16
CA HIS A 128 16.53 3.63 -8.22
C HIS A 128 17.22 3.81 -9.57
N PRO A 129 17.67 2.77 -10.32
CA PRO A 129 18.39 3.00 -11.57
C PRO A 129 17.51 3.68 -12.61
N HIS A 130 16.25 3.22 -12.72
CA HIS A 130 15.28 3.77 -13.66
C HIS A 130 14.85 5.19 -13.28
N ILE A 131 14.59 5.44 -11.99
CA ILE A 131 14.19 6.76 -11.48
C ILE A 131 15.33 7.78 -11.68
N MET A 132 16.56 7.40 -11.34
CA MET A 132 17.74 8.25 -11.53
C MET A 132 17.97 8.52 -13.03
N GLN A 133 17.81 7.52 -13.89
CA GLN A 133 17.96 7.70 -15.33
C GLN A 133 16.97 8.74 -15.90
N ALA A 134 15.76 8.87 -15.33
CA ALA A 134 14.82 9.91 -15.75
C ALA A 134 15.37 11.34 -15.52
N GLY A 135 16.03 11.58 -14.39
CA GLY A 135 16.71 12.86 -14.10
C GLY A 135 17.94 13.08 -14.99
N ALA A 136 18.72 12.01 -15.23
CA ALA A 136 19.92 12.07 -16.07
C ALA A 136 19.56 12.36 -17.53
N SER A 137 18.50 11.71 -18.03
CA SER A 137 17.93 11.93 -19.37
C SER A 137 17.54 13.38 -19.56
N ALA A 138 16.77 13.94 -18.62
CA ALA A 138 16.36 15.34 -18.65
C ALA A 138 17.56 16.30 -18.67
N ARG A 139 18.58 16.06 -17.83
CA ARG A 139 19.83 16.84 -17.83
C ARG A 139 20.51 16.83 -19.21
N GLU A 140 20.60 15.67 -19.86
CA GLU A 140 21.23 15.57 -21.17
C GLU A 140 20.41 16.19 -22.31
N ARG A 141 19.07 16.17 -22.23
CA ARG A 141 18.19 16.90 -23.16
C ARG A 141 18.36 18.41 -23.02
N LEU A 142 18.43 18.91 -21.78
CA LEU A 142 18.70 20.32 -21.48
C LEU A 142 20.07 20.75 -22.02
N LYS A 143 21.12 19.95 -21.78
CA LYS A 143 22.45 20.20 -22.37
C LYS A 143 22.42 20.21 -23.90
N ALA A 144 21.66 19.30 -24.52
CA ALA A 144 21.52 19.27 -25.98
C ALA A 144 20.80 20.51 -26.52
N ALA A 145 19.74 20.97 -25.84
CA ALA A 145 19.04 22.20 -26.21
C ALA A 145 19.96 23.43 -26.11
N ALA A 146 20.72 23.56 -25.02
CA ALA A 146 21.70 24.65 -24.87
C ALA A 146 22.84 24.56 -25.88
N ALA A 147 23.34 23.36 -26.17
CA ALA A 147 24.39 23.14 -27.17
C ALA A 147 23.94 23.61 -28.56
N ARG A 148 22.70 23.27 -28.97
CA ARG A 148 22.09 23.76 -30.21
C ARG A 148 21.94 25.28 -30.22
N ALA A 149 21.44 25.86 -29.12
CA ALA A 149 21.26 27.31 -29.01
C ALA A 149 22.60 28.07 -29.02
N TRP A 150 23.66 27.48 -28.44
CA TRP A 150 24.95 28.14 -28.30
C TRP A 150 25.94 27.85 -29.44
N GLY A 151 25.65 26.86 -30.28
CA GLY A 151 26.55 26.43 -31.36
C GLY A 151 27.82 25.77 -30.83
N VAL A 152 27.69 24.92 -29.80
CA VAL A 152 28.79 24.15 -29.18
C VAL A 152 28.45 22.67 -29.16
N ASP A 153 29.43 21.81 -28.90
CA ASP A 153 29.14 20.39 -28.69
C ASP A 153 28.45 20.17 -27.33
N ARG A 154 27.53 19.19 -27.23
CA ARG A 154 26.83 18.87 -25.97
C ARG A 154 27.80 18.51 -24.84
N SER A 155 28.92 17.86 -25.17
CA SER A 155 29.95 17.49 -24.19
C SER A 155 30.66 18.70 -23.57
N GLU A 156 30.60 19.87 -24.23
CA GLU A 156 31.14 21.13 -23.70
C GLU A 156 30.17 21.84 -22.75
N VAL A 157 28.90 21.42 -22.68
CA VAL A 157 27.90 22.01 -21.79
C VAL A 157 27.97 21.35 -20.43
N ALA A 158 28.43 22.09 -19.43
CA ALA A 158 28.35 21.68 -18.03
C ALA A 158 26.95 21.97 -17.48
N ALA A 159 26.43 21.04 -16.69
CA ALA A 159 25.15 21.14 -16.01
C ALA A 159 25.40 21.03 -14.51
N LYS A 160 25.00 22.02 -13.73
CA LYS A 160 25.24 22.06 -12.28
C LYS A 160 24.23 22.97 -11.59
N GLN A 161 23.58 22.45 -10.56
CA GLN A 161 22.66 23.20 -9.71
C GLN A 161 21.66 24.06 -10.49
N GLY A 162 21.02 23.48 -11.52
CA GLY A 162 19.98 24.12 -12.34
C GLY A 162 20.49 25.11 -13.38
N MET A 163 21.81 25.18 -13.57
CA MET A 163 22.47 26.04 -14.53
C MET A 163 23.21 25.22 -15.59
N LEU A 164 23.11 25.66 -16.85
CA LEU A 164 23.93 25.20 -17.96
C LEU A 164 25.02 26.22 -18.22
N SER A 165 26.22 25.77 -18.59
CA SER A 165 27.33 26.67 -18.95
C SER A 165 28.26 26.07 -20.00
N ALA A 166 28.71 26.90 -20.95
CA ALA A 166 29.71 26.53 -21.95
C ALA A 166 30.37 27.80 -22.52
N ARG A 167 31.70 27.77 -22.70
CA ARG A 167 32.47 28.85 -23.37
C ARG A 167 32.13 30.27 -22.88
N GLY A 168 32.00 30.44 -21.56
CA GLY A 168 31.69 31.73 -20.93
C GLY A 168 30.21 32.15 -20.96
N ARG A 169 29.32 31.34 -21.55
CA ARG A 169 27.87 31.52 -21.47
C ARG A 169 27.31 30.71 -20.30
N SER A 170 26.24 31.21 -19.69
CA SER A 170 25.52 30.56 -18.59
C SER A 170 24.05 30.94 -18.64
N ALA A 171 23.15 29.97 -18.43
CA ALA A 171 21.72 30.19 -18.36
C ALA A 171 21.03 29.11 -17.53
N ALA A 172 19.85 29.43 -16.99
CA ALA A 172 19.06 28.51 -16.19
C ALA A 172 18.40 27.43 -17.07
N TYR A 173 18.08 26.28 -16.47
CA TYR A 173 17.39 25.20 -17.18
C TYR A 173 16.06 25.63 -17.80
N ALA A 174 15.32 26.52 -17.13
CA ALA A 174 14.03 27.02 -17.58
C ALA A 174 14.07 27.64 -18.99
N GLU A 175 15.18 28.27 -19.37
CA GLU A 175 15.35 28.88 -20.70
C GLU A 175 15.35 27.83 -21.83
N PHE A 176 15.76 26.60 -21.53
CA PHE A 176 15.88 25.52 -22.51
C PHE A 176 14.82 24.43 -22.35
N ALA A 177 13.95 24.52 -21.35
CA ALA A 177 13.02 23.45 -21.00
C ALA A 177 12.09 23.07 -22.17
N GLY A 178 11.44 24.06 -22.80
CA GLY A 178 10.55 23.81 -23.94
C GLY A 178 11.28 23.24 -25.17
N ALA A 179 12.52 23.67 -25.43
CA ALA A 179 13.33 23.11 -26.49
C ALA A 179 13.78 21.67 -26.17
N ALA A 180 14.10 21.39 -24.90
CA ALA A 180 14.55 20.08 -24.43
C ALA A 180 13.43 19.03 -24.45
N ALA A 181 12.17 19.43 -24.27
CA ALA A 181 10.99 18.55 -24.34
C ALA A 181 10.90 17.78 -25.67
N GLY A 182 11.29 18.42 -26.78
CA GLY A 182 11.28 17.82 -28.12
C GLY A 182 12.58 17.10 -28.51
N ILE A 183 13.53 16.92 -27.60
CA ILE A 183 14.81 16.26 -27.91
C ILE A 183 14.76 14.78 -27.59
N GLU A 184 14.92 13.97 -28.62
CA GLU A 184 15.25 12.55 -28.50
C GLU A 184 16.77 12.38 -28.37
N LEU A 185 17.18 11.49 -27.47
CA LEU A 185 18.59 11.09 -27.31
C LEU A 185 18.83 9.77 -28.05
N ASP A 186 19.96 9.66 -28.73
CA ASP A 186 20.35 8.39 -29.40
C ASP A 186 20.48 7.22 -28.41
N ARG A 187 20.83 7.53 -27.16
CA ARG A 187 20.93 6.58 -26.05
C ARG A 187 20.73 7.31 -24.73
N GLU A 188 19.99 6.67 -23.82
CA GLU A 188 19.82 7.18 -22.46
C GLU A 188 21.15 7.18 -21.68
N PRO A 189 21.41 8.20 -20.85
CA PRO A 189 22.66 8.33 -20.12
C PRO A 189 22.78 7.32 -18.97
N ALA A 190 24.02 7.07 -18.56
CA ALA A 190 24.30 6.39 -17.30
C ALA A 190 23.97 7.30 -16.11
N ILE A 191 23.62 6.68 -14.98
CA ILE A 191 23.40 7.35 -13.70
C ILE A 191 24.73 7.60 -12.98
N LYS A 192 24.78 8.64 -12.15
CA LYS A 192 25.88 8.98 -11.25
C LYS A 192 26.17 7.80 -10.30
N PRO A 193 27.43 7.37 -10.17
CA PRO A 193 27.81 6.39 -9.16
C PRO A 193 27.71 7.00 -7.74
N PRO A 194 27.60 6.17 -6.68
CA PRO A 194 27.47 6.67 -5.30
C PRO A 194 28.53 7.68 -4.85
N GLY A 195 29.75 7.59 -5.38
CA GLY A 195 30.84 8.52 -5.06
C GLY A 195 30.66 9.94 -5.62
N GLU A 196 29.72 10.13 -6.55
CA GLU A 196 29.41 11.42 -7.18
C GLU A 196 28.13 12.06 -6.63
N TRP A 197 27.46 11.40 -5.69
CA TRP A 197 26.20 11.91 -5.14
C TRP A 197 26.43 13.14 -4.26
N TRP A 198 25.66 14.19 -4.50
CA TRP A 198 25.71 15.41 -3.69
C TRP A 198 24.49 15.57 -2.78
N LEU A 199 23.35 14.96 -3.12
CA LEU A 199 22.08 15.00 -2.41
C LEU A 199 21.76 13.66 -1.73
N LEU A 200 21.94 12.55 -2.44
CA LEU A 200 21.62 11.22 -1.91
C LEU A 200 22.53 10.85 -0.72
N GLY A 201 21.96 10.19 0.29
CA GLY A 201 22.63 9.86 1.55
C GLY A 201 22.62 10.96 2.61
N ARG A 202 22.05 12.13 2.32
CA ARG A 202 21.88 13.23 3.29
C ARG A 202 20.51 13.20 3.98
N PRO A 203 20.42 13.62 5.25
CA PRO A 203 19.15 13.66 6.00
C PRO A 203 18.34 14.90 5.60
N MET A 204 17.71 14.87 4.44
CA MET A 204 16.91 15.98 3.94
C MET A 204 15.51 16.01 4.62
N PRO A 205 14.95 17.20 4.88
CA PRO A 205 13.56 17.32 5.31
C PRO A 205 12.59 16.67 4.31
N ARG A 206 11.60 15.95 4.83
CA ARG A 206 10.60 15.27 4.01
C ARG A 206 9.66 16.27 3.34
N ARG A 207 9.40 16.08 2.05
CA ARG A 207 8.49 16.92 1.24
C ARG A 207 7.06 16.92 1.74
N ASP A 208 6.62 15.79 2.28
CA ASP A 208 5.27 15.59 2.78
C ASP A 208 5.09 15.99 4.25
N ALA A 209 6.17 16.29 4.99
CA ALA A 209 6.09 16.55 6.42
C ALA A 209 5.37 17.86 6.80
N PRO A 210 5.62 19.02 6.16
CA PRO A 210 4.95 20.27 6.51
C PRO A 210 3.42 20.15 6.44
N ALA A 211 2.90 19.63 5.31
CA ALA A 211 1.46 19.50 5.10
C ALA A 211 0.80 18.52 6.11
N LYS A 212 1.53 17.48 6.52
CA LYS A 212 1.05 16.54 7.55
C LYS A 212 1.06 17.14 8.95
N ALA A 213 2.00 18.05 9.24
CA ALA A 213 2.14 18.67 10.55
C ALA A 213 1.12 19.79 10.79
N ASP A 214 0.75 20.55 9.76
CA ASP A 214 -0.22 21.64 9.87
C ASP A 214 -1.67 21.25 9.52
N GLY A 215 -1.89 20.01 9.07
CA GLY A 215 -3.21 19.49 8.72
C GLY A 215 -3.70 19.87 7.32
N SER A 216 -2.84 20.47 6.47
CA SER A 216 -3.18 20.78 5.08
C SER A 216 -3.04 19.59 4.12
N ALA A 217 -2.41 18.49 4.55
CA ALA A 217 -2.33 17.26 3.78
C ALA A 217 -3.71 16.66 3.52
N HIS A 218 -4.08 16.52 2.25
CA HIS A 218 -5.34 15.92 1.84
C HIS A 218 -5.27 14.39 1.84
N PHE A 219 -5.90 13.76 2.82
CA PHE A 219 -6.17 12.33 2.82
C PHE A 219 -7.43 12.04 2.00
N THR A 220 -7.58 10.86 1.42
CA THR A 220 -8.74 10.58 0.57
C THR A 220 -10.07 10.67 1.31
N ILE A 221 -10.08 10.48 2.63
CA ILE A 221 -11.26 10.68 3.49
C ILE A 221 -11.68 12.16 3.61
N ASP A 222 -10.77 13.10 3.35
CA ASP A 222 -11.03 14.55 3.42
C ASP A 222 -11.82 15.07 2.20
N THR A 223 -11.96 14.24 1.16
CA THR A 223 -12.67 14.60 -0.08
C THR A 223 -14.07 15.13 0.22
N ARG A 224 -14.39 16.31 -0.32
CA ARG A 224 -15.74 16.92 -0.28
C ARG A 224 -16.12 17.36 -1.68
N LEU A 225 -17.28 16.91 -2.16
CA LEU A 225 -17.81 17.23 -3.50
C LEU A 225 -19.18 17.88 -3.39
N GLU A 226 -19.53 18.74 -4.35
CA GLU A 226 -20.87 19.34 -4.40
C GLU A 226 -21.93 18.26 -4.59
N GLY A 227 -23.00 18.33 -3.78
CA GLY A 227 -24.09 17.35 -3.83
C GLY A 227 -23.76 15.95 -3.29
N MET A 228 -22.56 15.76 -2.72
CA MET A 228 -22.12 14.48 -2.14
C MET A 228 -23.03 13.99 -1.01
N VAL A 229 -23.18 12.67 -0.90
CA VAL A 229 -23.84 11.98 0.22
C VAL A 229 -22.89 11.02 0.90
N TYR A 230 -23.27 10.56 2.08
CA TYR A 230 -22.48 9.63 2.88
C TYR A 230 -23.19 8.29 2.99
N ALA A 231 -22.42 7.22 2.93
CA ALA A 231 -22.90 5.87 3.14
C ALA A 231 -22.18 5.22 4.32
N ALA A 232 -22.97 4.71 5.27
CA ALA A 232 -22.51 3.75 6.25
C ALA A 232 -22.90 2.36 5.74
N VAL A 233 -21.98 1.40 5.80
CA VAL A 233 -22.17 0.06 5.26
C VAL A 233 -22.08 -0.98 6.36
N LYS A 234 -22.80 -2.08 6.17
CA LYS A 234 -22.67 -3.30 6.94
C LYS A 234 -22.66 -4.48 5.99
N SER A 235 -21.53 -5.17 5.92
CA SER A 235 -21.37 -6.40 5.16
C SER A 235 -21.76 -7.60 6.02
N CYS A 236 -21.99 -8.76 5.40
CA CYS A 236 -22.25 -9.99 6.14
C CYS A 236 -21.08 -10.24 7.12
N PRO A 237 -21.34 -10.48 8.43
CA PRO A 237 -20.30 -10.73 9.42
C PRO A 237 -19.44 -11.96 9.14
N VAL A 238 -19.99 -12.91 8.37
CA VAL A 238 -19.25 -14.08 7.88
C VAL A 238 -18.96 -13.85 6.41
N PRO A 239 -17.68 -13.71 6.01
CA PRO A 239 -17.32 -13.50 4.62
C PRO A 239 -17.95 -14.54 3.70
N TRP A 240 -18.38 -14.08 2.52
CA TRP A 240 -19.09 -14.89 1.52
C TRP A 240 -20.48 -15.41 1.93
N GLY A 241 -20.93 -15.09 3.15
CA GLY A 241 -22.34 -15.20 3.51
C GLY A 241 -23.21 -14.21 2.71
N GLY A 242 -24.52 -14.37 2.81
CA GLY A 242 -25.51 -13.57 2.07
C GLY A 242 -26.32 -12.65 2.97
N LEU A 243 -26.89 -11.61 2.38
CA LEU A 243 -27.98 -10.83 2.97
C LEU A 243 -29.30 -11.60 2.77
N ARG A 244 -30.00 -11.92 3.86
CA ARG A 244 -31.33 -12.57 3.77
C ARG A 244 -32.42 -11.52 3.59
N SER A 245 -32.43 -10.50 4.44
CA SER A 245 -33.40 -9.42 4.38
C SER A 245 -32.92 -8.21 5.20
N TYR A 246 -33.50 -7.05 4.91
CA TYR A 246 -33.39 -5.83 5.71
C TYR A 246 -34.73 -5.08 5.70
N ASP A 247 -34.98 -4.25 6.70
CA ASP A 247 -36.21 -3.44 6.81
C ASP A 247 -35.88 -1.94 6.76
N PHE A 248 -35.92 -1.35 5.56
CA PHE A 248 -35.70 0.08 5.37
C PHE A 248 -36.88 0.94 5.87
N ASP A 249 -38.10 0.42 5.88
CA ASP A 249 -39.27 1.18 6.33
C ASP A 249 -39.16 1.55 7.82
N ALA A 250 -38.44 0.75 8.62
CA ALA A 250 -38.11 1.06 10.00
C ALA A 250 -37.27 2.35 10.18
N VAL A 251 -36.56 2.81 9.15
CA VAL A 251 -35.61 3.94 9.25
C VAL A 251 -35.76 5.03 8.18
N ARG A 252 -36.61 4.81 7.15
CA ARG A 252 -36.77 5.72 6.00
C ARG A 252 -37.17 7.15 6.34
N ASP A 253 -37.97 7.34 7.39
CA ASP A 253 -38.50 8.66 7.77
C ASP A 253 -37.57 9.42 8.72
N ARG A 254 -36.39 8.86 9.03
CA ARG A 254 -35.40 9.54 9.87
C ARG A 254 -34.78 10.72 9.10
N PRO A 255 -34.51 11.84 9.77
CA PRO A 255 -33.97 13.03 9.10
C PRO A 255 -32.71 12.74 8.29
N GLY A 256 -32.69 13.21 7.04
CA GLY A 256 -31.54 13.13 6.14
C GLY A 256 -31.27 11.75 5.53
N VAL A 257 -32.02 10.70 5.90
CA VAL A 257 -31.93 9.38 5.27
C VAL A 257 -32.50 9.46 3.85
N ILE A 258 -31.78 8.88 2.90
CA ILE A 258 -32.08 8.96 1.46
C ILE A 258 -32.50 7.59 0.93
N ALA A 259 -31.74 6.54 1.24
CA ALA A 259 -31.95 5.20 0.72
C ALA A 259 -31.27 4.13 1.57
N ALA A 260 -31.74 2.89 1.45
CA ALA A 260 -30.94 1.70 1.72
C ALA A 260 -30.55 1.05 0.37
N ILE A 261 -29.28 0.69 0.22
CA ILE A 261 -28.74 0.11 -1.00
C ILE A 261 -28.10 -1.23 -0.67
N GLU A 262 -28.66 -2.30 -1.21
CA GLU A 262 -28.01 -3.62 -1.21
C GLU A 262 -26.88 -3.63 -2.24
N PHE A 263 -25.73 -4.16 -1.83
CA PHE A 263 -24.61 -4.46 -2.72
C PHE A 263 -24.23 -5.95 -2.57
N LYS A 264 -23.85 -6.56 -3.69
CA LYS A 264 -23.69 -8.00 -3.80
C LYS A 264 -22.28 -8.36 -4.23
N ALA A 265 -21.76 -9.43 -3.65
CA ALA A 265 -20.54 -10.06 -4.13
C ALA A 265 -20.72 -10.48 -5.59
N VAL A 266 -19.66 -10.41 -6.38
CA VAL A 266 -19.68 -10.98 -7.74
C VAL A 266 -19.74 -12.50 -7.61
N GLU A 267 -20.71 -13.14 -8.29
CA GLU A 267 -20.92 -14.59 -8.17
C GLU A 267 -19.64 -15.36 -8.54
N GLY A 268 -19.26 -16.32 -7.68
CA GLY A 268 -18.04 -17.12 -7.83
C GLY A 268 -16.73 -16.38 -7.53
N ARG A 269 -16.76 -15.07 -7.26
CA ARG A 269 -15.59 -14.29 -6.89
C ARG A 269 -15.39 -14.30 -5.38
N THR A 270 -14.24 -14.80 -4.97
CA THR A 270 -13.80 -14.77 -3.57
C THR A 270 -12.47 -14.02 -3.41
N SER A 271 -12.11 -13.17 -4.39
CA SER A 271 -10.87 -12.40 -4.36
C SER A 271 -10.91 -11.28 -3.31
N THR A 272 -9.74 -10.81 -2.91
CA THR A 272 -9.56 -9.66 -2.01
C THR A 272 -10.09 -8.34 -2.58
N SER A 273 -10.48 -8.28 -3.85
CA SER A 273 -11.05 -7.07 -4.47
C SER A 273 -12.57 -7.04 -4.52
N ASP A 274 -13.24 -8.11 -4.06
CA ASP A 274 -14.70 -8.19 -4.03
C ASP A 274 -15.30 -7.30 -2.93
N MET A 275 -16.52 -6.81 -3.17
CA MET A 275 -17.23 -5.89 -2.27
C MET A 275 -17.99 -6.60 -1.13
N GLN A 276 -18.10 -7.93 -1.21
CA GLN A 276 -18.92 -8.81 -0.37
C GLN A 276 -20.42 -8.48 -0.44
N ASN A 277 -21.25 -9.34 0.15
CA ASN A 277 -22.68 -9.06 0.28
C ASN A 277 -22.93 -8.16 1.49
N GLY A 278 -23.77 -7.14 1.31
CA GLY A 278 -24.10 -6.22 2.39
C GLY A 278 -25.17 -5.21 2.04
N VAL A 279 -25.42 -4.31 2.97
CA VAL A 279 -26.37 -3.20 2.81
C VAL A 279 -25.77 -1.90 3.32
N ALA A 280 -26.03 -0.83 2.61
CA ALA A 280 -25.67 0.53 2.98
C ALA A 280 -26.92 1.31 3.37
N VAL A 281 -26.79 2.22 4.34
CA VAL A 281 -27.75 3.34 4.48
C VAL A 281 -27.06 4.62 4.02
N VAL A 282 -27.73 5.35 3.13
CA VAL A 282 -27.24 6.59 2.51
C VAL A 282 -27.97 7.78 3.13
N ALA A 283 -27.23 8.82 3.51
CA ALA A 283 -27.77 10.05 4.09
C ALA A 283 -26.95 11.29 3.72
N ASP A 284 -27.47 12.47 4.05
CA ASP A 284 -26.80 13.76 3.85
C ASP A 284 -25.59 14.01 4.78
N THR A 285 -25.46 13.22 5.84
CA THR A 285 -24.29 13.19 6.74
C THR A 285 -23.97 11.76 7.14
N TRP A 286 -22.69 11.47 7.39
CA TRP A 286 -22.29 10.12 7.79
C TRP A 286 -22.91 9.70 9.13
N TYR A 287 -23.02 10.61 10.10
CA TYR A 287 -23.63 10.31 11.40
C TYR A 287 -25.08 9.83 11.27
N ARG A 288 -25.88 10.46 10.39
CA ARG A 288 -27.27 10.04 10.15
C ARG A 288 -27.34 8.70 9.43
N ALA A 289 -26.48 8.48 8.44
CA ALA A 289 -26.36 7.19 7.76
C ALA A 289 -26.05 6.05 8.75
N LYS A 290 -25.02 6.22 9.59
CA LYS A 290 -24.63 5.22 10.58
C LYS A 290 -25.70 4.99 11.64
N THR A 291 -26.29 6.06 12.18
CA THR A 291 -27.37 5.95 13.18
C THR A 291 -28.57 5.21 12.64
N ALA A 292 -28.95 5.46 11.38
CA ALA A 292 -30.04 4.73 10.73
C ALA A 292 -29.65 3.26 10.45
N LEU A 293 -28.43 2.99 9.97
CA LEU A 293 -27.93 1.64 9.78
C LEU A 293 -27.96 0.79 11.06
N ASP A 294 -27.61 1.36 12.21
CA ASP A 294 -27.64 0.66 13.50
C ASP A 294 -29.05 0.29 13.97
N LEU A 295 -30.05 1.06 13.55
CA LEU A 295 -31.46 0.83 13.89
C LEU A 295 -32.18 -0.06 12.87
N MET A 296 -31.63 -0.19 11.66
CA MET A 296 -32.23 -0.95 10.59
C MET A 296 -32.14 -2.46 10.90
N PRO A 297 -33.28 -3.18 11.01
CA PRO A 297 -33.26 -4.63 11.16
C PRO A 297 -32.60 -5.26 9.93
N ILE A 298 -31.64 -6.16 10.16
CA ILE A 298 -30.93 -6.90 9.11
C ILE A 298 -30.81 -8.37 9.53
N GLU A 299 -31.20 -9.26 8.63
CA GLU A 299 -31.02 -10.71 8.79
C GLU A 299 -29.98 -11.22 7.80
N TRP A 300 -29.04 -12.04 8.31
CA TRP A 300 -27.96 -12.62 7.53
C TRP A 300 -28.20 -14.10 7.27
N ASN A 301 -27.68 -14.57 6.14
CA ASN A 301 -27.42 -15.97 5.89
C ASN A 301 -25.90 -16.20 5.97
N TYR A 302 -25.40 -16.65 7.11
CA TYR A 302 -23.95 -16.82 7.34
C TYR A 302 -23.29 -17.90 6.47
N GLY A 303 -24.06 -18.73 5.77
CA GLY A 303 -23.53 -19.77 4.90
C GLY A 303 -22.75 -20.87 5.65
N ALA A 304 -21.97 -21.65 4.92
CA ALA A 304 -21.28 -22.83 5.44
C ALA A 304 -20.22 -22.51 6.52
N ALA A 305 -19.66 -21.30 6.50
CA ALA A 305 -18.65 -20.88 7.44
C ALA A 305 -19.21 -20.32 8.76
N GLY A 306 -20.53 -20.22 8.92
CA GLY A 306 -21.16 -19.61 10.09
C GLY A 306 -20.87 -20.26 11.45
N ASN A 307 -20.33 -21.48 11.46
CA ASN A 307 -19.96 -22.22 12.67
C ASN A 307 -18.43 -22.32 12.88
N VAL A 308 -17.62 -21.66 12.05
CA VAL A 308 -16.16 -21.65 12.24
C VAL A 308 -15.80 -20.75 13.43
N SER A 309 -14.92 -21.25 14.29
CA SER A 309 -14.39 -20.54 15.45
C SER A 309 -12.89 -20.79 15.61
N ASN A 310 -12.24 -19.98 16.47
CA ASN A 310 -10.84 -20.21 16.86
C ASN A 310 -10.62 -21.64 17.42
N ALA A 311 -11.60 -22.18 18.14
CA ALA A 311 -11.52 -23.53 18.71
C ALA A 311 -11.55 -24.62 17.62
N THR A 312 -12.47 -24.52 16.65
CA THR A 312 -12.54 -25.47 15.53
C THR A 312 -11.30 -25.39 14.64
N GLN A 313 -10.76 -24.18 14.44
CA GLN A 313 -9.56 -23.95 13.67
C GLN A 313 -8.32 -24.54 14.36
N ALA A 314 -8.13 -24.27 15.65
CA ALA A 314 -7.03 -24.83 16.43
C ALA A 314 -7.11 -26.36 16.51
N ALA A 315 -8.31 -26.94 16.65
CA ALA A 315 -8.50 -28.38 16.62
C ALA A 315 -8.14 -28.98 15.25
N HIS A 316 -8.41 -28.28 14.15
CA HIS A 316 -7.99 -28.69 12.81
C HIS A 316 -6.46 -28.63 12.67
N ALA A 317 -5.84 -27.54 13.11
CA ALA A 317 -4.40 -27.37 13.08
C ALA A 317 -3.66 -28.47 13.84
N ARG A 318 -4.09 -28.80 15.06
CA ARG A 318 -3.49 -29.88 15.86
C ARG A 318 -3.50 -31.23 15.15
N ARG A 319 -4.58 -31.57 14.42
CA ARG A 319 -4.62 -32.82 13.64
C ARG A 319 -3.58 -32.81 12.52
N LEU A 320 -3.50 -31.71 11.78
CA LEU A 320 -2.55 -31.57 10.67
C LEU A 320 -1.09 -31.51 11.15
N LEU A 321 -0.85 -31.03 12.37
CA LEU A 321 0.49 -31.07 12.97
C LEU A 321 0.99 -32.49 13.24
N GLU A 322 0.11 -33.50 13.34
CA GLU A 322 0.50 -34.92 13.43
C GLU A 322 0.80 -35.55 12.07
N GLU A 323 0.26 -34.98 10.98
CA GLU A 323 0.35 -35.54 9.63
C GLU A 323 1.50 -34.93 8.83
N PRO A 324 2.23 -35.72 8.01
CA PRO A 324 3.22 -35.16 7.08
C PRO A 324 2.66 -34.05 6.21
N GLY A 325 3.37 -32.92 6.13
CA GLY A 325 3.03 -31.80 5.27
C GLY A 325 3.84 -31.77 3.96
N GLU A 326 3.59 -30.76 3.13
CA GLU A 326 4.43 -30.43 1.98
C GLU A 326 5.82 -30.00 2.47
N VAL A 327 6.88 -30.63 1.97
CA VAL A 327 8.26 -30.22 2.29
C VAL A 327 8.60 -28.97 1.48
N SER A 328 8.79 -27.84 2.16
CA SER A 328 9.15 -26.57 1.51
C SER A 328 10.60 -26.14 1.73
N ASN A 329 11.30 -26.72 2.71
CA ASN A 329 12.73 -26.54 2.92
C ASN A 329 13.39 -27.81 3.47
N GLU A 330 14.53 -28.20 2.93
CA GLU A 330 15.32 -29.32 3.42
C GLU A 330 16.82 -29.02 3.25
N VAL A 331 17.61 -29.30 4.29
CA VAL A 331 19.07 -29.10 4.33
C VAL A 331 19.67 -30.32 5.04
N GLY A 332 20.72 -30.91 4.48
CA GLY A 332 21.42 -32.04 5.10
C GLY A 332 20.67 -33.37 5.02
N GLY A 333 20.79 -34.19 6.07
CA GLY A 333 20.21 -35.52 6.19
C GLY A 333 18.82 -35.56 6.84
N ASP A 334 18.42 -36.74 7.32
CA ASP A 334 17.10 -36.98 7.91
C ASP A 334 16.95 -36.33 9.30
N ALA A 335 16.58 -35.05 9.32
CA ALA A 335 16.36 -34.31 10.55
C ALA A 335 15.30 -34.96 11.45
N ARG A 336 14.24 -35.55 10.90
CA ARG A 336 13.16 -36.17 11.69
C ARG A 336 13.64 -37.46 12.36
N GLY A 337 14.35 -38.31 11.61
CA GLY A 337 14.95 -39.52 12.15
C GLY A 337 15.98 -39.22 13.24
N MET A 338 16.82 -38.20 13.04
CA MET A 338 17.80 -37.76 14.05
C MET A 338 17.14 -37.25 15.33
N ILE A 339 16.08 -36.46 15.21
CA ILE A 339 15.30 -36.00 16.38
C ILE A 339 14.68 -37.19 17.11
N ALA A 340 14.07 -38.14 16.38
CA ALA A 340 13.46 -39.33 16.99
C ALA A 340 14.47 -40.26 17.69
N ALA A 341 15.74 -40.26 17.26
CA ALA A 341 16.79 -41.09 17.82
C ALA A 341 17.59 -40.40 18.95
N SER A 342 17.40 -39.10 19.18
CA SER A 342 18.15 -38.33 20.18
C SER A 342 17.50 -38.39 21.56
N GLU A 343 18.34 -38.48 22.61
CA GLU A 343 17.91 -38.36 24.00
C GLU A 343 17.85 -36.90 24.49
N ARG A 344 18.43 -35.95 23.73
CA ARG A 344 18.47 -34.52 24.05
C ARG A 344 17.63 -33.75 23.03
N THR A 345 16.32 -33.75 23.23
CA THR A 345 15.37 -33.09 22.32
C THR A 345 14.65 -31.92 22.98
N LEU A 346 14.24 -30.97 22.16
CA LEU A 346 13.27 -29.94 22.51
C LEU A 346 12.12 -29.98 21.52
N GLU A 347 10.92 -29.70 22.02
CA GLU A 347 9.73 -29.51 21.21
C GLU A 347 8.88 -28.38 21.78
N ALA A 348 8.38 -27.51 20.90
CA ALA A 348 7.49 -26.42 21.25
C ALA A 348 6.43 -26.18 20.17
N GLU A 349 5.24 -25.75 20.60
CA GLU A 349 4.19 -25.28 19.71
C GLU A 349 3.94 -23.79 19.88
N TYR A 350 3.87 -23.08 18.76
CA TYR A 350 3.58 -21.66 18.70
C TYR A 350 2.34 -21.38 17.87
N HIS A 351 1.65 -20.30 18.19
CA HIS A 351 0.49 -19.85 17.45
C HIS A 351 0.48 -18.33 17.30
N ARG A 352 0.24 -17.86 16.08
CA ARG A 352 -0.09 -16.46 15.80
C ARG A 352 -1.54 -16.38 15.34
N PRO A 353 -2.36 -15.51 15.95
CA PRO A 353 -3.77 -15.40 15.58
C PRO A 353 -3.94 -14.65 14.26
N TRP A 354 -5.20 -14.51 13.84
CA TRP A 354 -5.56 -13.53 12.83
C TRP A 354 -5.20 -12.11 13.31
N GLU A 355 -4.59 -11.30 12.43
CA GLU A 355 -4.17 -9.93 12.78
C GLU A 355 -4.73 -8.92 11.78
N THR A 356 -5.42 -7.92 12.30
CA THR A 356 -5.87 -6.77 11.51
C THR A 356 -4.74 -5.74 11.31
N HIS A 357 -4.83 -4.98 10.23
CA HIS A 357 -3.98 -3.82 9.97
C HIS A 357 -4.26 -2.65 10.91
N ALA A 358 -5.49 -2.55 11.44
CA ALA A 358 -5.94 -1.52 12.39
C ALA A 358 -5.43 -0.10 12.06
N ARG A 359 -5.51 0.30 10.78
CA ARG A 359 -5.04 1.59 10.27
C ARG A 359 -5.63 2.75 11.06
N MET A 360 -4.92 3.88 11.18
CA MET A 360 -5.47 5.03 11.91
C MET A 360 -6.63 5.65 11.14
N GLU A 361 -6.48 5.86 9.83
CA GLU A 361 -7.58 6.19 8.93
C GLU A 361 -8.43 4.93 8.68
N PRO A 362 -9.73 4.94 9.03
CA PRO A 362 -10.63 3.87 8.64
C PRO A 362 -10.77 3.78 7.12
N ILE A 363 -10.97 2.57 6.61
CA ILE A 363 -11.16 2.33 5.18
C ILE A 363 -12.33 3.16 4.64
N ASN A 364 -12.07 3.85 3.54
CA ASN A 364 -13.02 4.76 2.90
C ASN A 364 -12.81 4.81 1.39
N ALA A 365 -13.81 5.28 0.66
CA ALA A 365 -13.66 5.70 -0.72
C ALA A 365 -14.73 6.73 -1.06
N THR A 366 -14.38 7.69 -1.92
CA THR A 366 -15.34 8.61 -2.55
C THR A 366 -15.40 8.32 -4.03
N VAL A 367 -16.59 8.08 -4.58
CA VAL A 367 -16.78 7.84 -6.01
C VAL A 367 -17.94 8.68 -6.53
N SER A 368 -17.77 9.25 -7.72
CA SER A 368 -18.81 9.95 -8.47
C SER A 368 -19.00 9.28 -9.83
N VAL A 369 -20.10 8.55 -9.99
CA VAL A 369 -20.49 7.92 -11.27
C VAL A 369 -21.47 8.83 -12.01
N THR A 370 -21.11 9.23 -13.23
CA THR A 370 -21.99 9.97 -14.15
C THR A 370 -21.96 9.30 -15.54
N ASP A 371 -22.89 9.66 -16.42
CA ASP A 371 -22.85 9.19 -17.81
C ASP A 371 -21.55 9.60 -18.52
N ALA A 372 -21.07 10.82 -18.25
CA ALA A 372 -19.89 11.38 -18.89
C ALA A 372 -18.59 10.72 -18.44
N ARG A 373 -18.40 10.51 -17.13
CA ARG A 373 -17.21 9.88 -16.55
C ARG A 373 -17.42 9.38 -15.12
N VAL A 374 -16.40 8.73 -14.58
CA VAL A 374 -16.32 8.29 -13.18
C VAL A 374 -15.10 8.93 -12.51
N ASP A 375 -15.26 9.52 -11.33
CA ASP A 375 -14.15 10.04 -10.52
C ASP A 375 -14.02 9.24 -9.22
N VAL A 376 -12.79 8.90 -8.82
CA VAL A 376 -12.47 7.99 -7.72
C VAL A 376 -11.38 8.58 -6.81
N TRP A 377 -11.66 8.69 -5.51
CA TRP A 377 -10.69 8.97 -4.45
C TRP A 377 -10.66 7.77 -3.51
N SER A 378 -9.52 7.08 -3.45
CA SER A 378 -9.39 5.84 -2.68
C SER A 378 -7.99 5.71 -2.08
N PRO A 379 -7.85 5.32 -0.79
CA PRO A 379 -6.56 5.20 -0.12
C PRO A 379 -5.87 3.89 -0.53
N ALA A 380 -5.34 3.79 -1.75
CA ALA A 380 -4.77 2.55 -2.29
C ALA A 380 -3.23 2.51 -2.27
N GLN A 381 -2.63 1.35 -1.95
CA GLN A 381 -1.17 1.15 -2.04
C GLN A 381 -0.63 1.11 -3.47
N ASN A 382 -1.50 0.75 -4.41
CA ASN A 382 -1.26 0.86 -5.84
C ASN A 382 -2.14 1.99 -6.35
N GLN A 383 -1.54 3.06 -6.85
CA GLN A 383 -2.27 4.24 -7.30
C GLN A 383 -3.19 3.93 -8.49
N ALA A 384 -2.83 2.97 -9.35
CA ALA A 384 -3.62 2.59 -10.53
C ALA A 384 -4.74 1.58 -10.22
N ALA A 385 -4.68 0.87 -9.08
CA ALA A 385 -5.63 -0.19 -8.77
C ALA A 385 -7.11 0.27 -8.68
N PRO A 386 -7.44 1.43 -8.07
CA PRO A 386 -8.82 1.91 -8.04
C PRO A 386 -9.42 2.12 -9.43
N LEU A 387 -8.61 2.56 -10.39
CA LEU A 387 -9.02 2.78 -11.78
C LEU A 387 -9.52 1.48 -12.40
N ALA A 388 -8.66 0.46 -12.41
CA ALA A 388 -8.94 -0.84 -13.01
C ALA A 388 -10.15 -1.53 -12.36
N VAL A 389 -10.22 -1.50 -11.02
CA VAL A 389 -11.28 -2.15 -10.24
C VAL A 389 -12.64 -1.50 -10.50
N VAL A 390 -12.71 -0.16 -10.57
CA VAL A 390 -13.95 0.56 -10.82
C VAL A 390 -14.38 0.42 -12.29
N ALA A 391 -13.45 0.50 -13.24
CA ALA A 391 -13.73 0.27 -14.66
C ALA A 391 -14.34 -1.12 -14.87
N GLU A 392 -13.70 -2.16 -14.31
CA GLU A 392 -14.18 -3.54 -14.37
C GLU A 392 -15.54 -3.71 -13.68
N HIS A 393 -15.74 -3.12 -12.48
CA HIS A 393 -17.01 -3.20 -11.74
C HIS A 393 -18.18 -2.61 -12.53
N LEU A 394 -17.96 -1.44 -13.15
CA LEU A 394 -19.00 -0.69 -13.85
C LEU A 394 -19.14 -1.10 -15.32
N GLY A 395 -18.27 -1.98 -15.83
CA GLY A 395 -18.21 -2.33 -17.26
C GLY A 395 -17.86 -1.13 -18.14
N ARG A 396 -16.99 -0.23 -17.66
CA ARG A 396 -16.54 0.98 -18.39
C ARG A 396 -15.11 0.84 -18.87
N ASP A 397 -14.79 1.62 -19.90
CA ASP A 397 -13.41 1.80 -20.38
C ASP A 397 -12.58 2.57 -19.34
N THR A 398 -11.29 2.22 -19.20
CA THR A 398 -10.35 2.88 -18.28
C THR A 398 -10.17 4.38 -18.59
N ARG A 399 -10.43 4.80 -19.83
CA ARG A 399 -10.41 6.21 -20.26
C ARG A 399 -11.55 7.04 -19.66
N ASP A 400 -12.60 6.40 -19.16
CA ASP A 400 -13.74 7.07 -18.53
C ASP A 400 -13.60 7.18 -17.00
N VAL A 401 -12.59 6.56 -16.40
CA VAL A 401 -12.44 6.46 -14.94
C VAL A 401 -11.21 7.23 -14.47
N PHE A 402 -11.41 8.27 -13.68
CA PHE A 402 -10.39 9.21 -13.21
C PHE A 402 -10.04 8.98 -11.74
N VAL A 403 -8.77 8.69 -11.45
CA VAL A 403 -8.29 8.50 -10.07
C VAL A 403 -7.59 9.76 -9.58
N HIS A 404 -8.01 10.22 -8.41
CA HIS A 404 -7.47 11.39 -7.74
C HIS A 404 -6.66 10.93 -6.53
N THR A 405 -5.37 10.70 -6.73
CA THR A 405 -4.47 10.20 -5.68
C THR A 405 -4.33 11.22 -4.55
N GLY A 406 -4.65 10.80 -3.32
CA GLY A 406 -4.40 11.54 -2.10
C GLY A 406 -3.47 10.79 -1.14
N PHE A 407 -3.23 11.37 0.04
CA PHE A 407 -2.60 10.63 1.13
C PHE A 407 -3.55 9.57 1.70
N LEU A 408 -2.96 8.64 2.47
CA LEU A 408 -3.69 7.67 3.28
C LEU A 408 -3.07 7.54 4.68
N GLY A 409 -3.89 7.26 5.67
CA GLY A 409 -3.53 7.14 7.09
C GLY A 409 -3.05 5.75 7.49
N GLY A 410 -2.19 5.17 6.66
CA GLY A 410 -1.58 3.85 6.82
C GLY A 410 -2.26 2.76 5.98
N ALA A 411 -1.48 1.75 5.60
CA ALA A 411 -1.99 0.57 4.90
C ALA A 411 -1.46 -0.73 5.50
N PHE A 412 -0.17 -0.79 5.84
CA PHE A 412 0.48 -1.95 6.41
C PHE A 412 0.35 -3.24 5.57
N GLY A 413 0.08 -3.12 4.26
CA GLY A 413 -0.20 -4.25 3.36
C GLY A 413 -1.70 -4.45 3.07
N GLY A 414 -2.58 -3.95 3.94
CA GLY A 414 -4.03 -4.14 3.86
C GLY A 414 -4.72 -3.35 2.76
N ASN A 415 -4.06 -2.36 2.15
CA ASN A 415 -4.59 -1.59 0.99
C ASN A 415 -3.83 -1.94 -0.30
N GLY A 416 -2.98 -2.98 -0.27
CA GLY A 416 -2.23 -3.53 -1.39
C GLY A 416 -2.98 -4.65 -2.09
N GLY A 417 -2.43 -5.13 -3.22
CA GLY A 417 -2.89 -6.36 -3.89
C GLY A 417 -4.38 -6.37 -4.29
N GLY A 418 -4.99 -5.22 -4.55
CA GLY A 418 -6.41 -5.13 -4.93
C GLY A 418 -7.40 -4.98 -3.76
N SER A 419 -6.95 -4.70 -2.54
CA SER A 419 -7.83 -4.35 -1.40
C SER A 419 -8.60 -3.04 -1.60
N THR A 420 -9.64 -3.11 -2.43
CA THR A 420 -10.43 -1.99 -2.97
C THR A 420 -11.94 -2.28 -2.85
N ALA A 421 -12.31 -3.16 -1.91
CA ALA A 421 -13.70 -3.55 -1.66
C ALA A 421 -14.60 -2.32 -1.43
N VAL A 422 -14.16 -1.41 -0.55
CA VAL A 422 -14.86 -0.14 -0.29
C VAL A 422 -14.99 0.73 -1.55
N THR A 423 -14.01 0.69 -2.45
CA THR A 423 -14.04 1.43 -3.72
C THR A 423 -15.14 0.89 -4.63
N ARG A 424 -15.30 -0.44 -4.71
CA ARG A 424 -16.43 -1.07 -5.43
C ARG A 424 -17.75 -0.75 -4.77
N GLN A 425 -17.84 -0.80 -3.43
CA GLN A 425 -19.05 -0.41 -2.69
C GLN A 425 -19.45 1.03 -3.03
N ALA A 426 -18.49 1.97 -2.98
CA ALA A 426 -18.74 3.38 -3.30
C ALA A 426 -19.18 3.57 -4.76
N ALA A 427 -18.54 2.86 -5.71
CA ALA A 427 -18.92 2.91 -7.11
C ALA A 427 -20.34 2.36 -7.34
N GLU A 428 -20.68 1.23 -6.71
CA GLU A 428 -22.00 0.62 -6.82
C GLU A 428 -23.10 1.53 -6.24
N ILE A 429 -22.88 2.08 -5.04
CA ILE A 429 -23.83 2.97 -4.38
C ILE A 429 -23.98 4.27 -5.17
N SER A 430 -22.87 4.85 -5.67
CA SER A 430 -22.92 6.06 -6.50
C SER A 430 -23.67 5.84 -7.81
N ARG A 431 -23.46 4.70 -8.47
CA ARG A 431 -24.19 4.29 -9.69
C ARG A 431 -25.70 4.22 -9.45
N GLN A 432 -26.13 3.63 -8.33
CA GLN A 432 -27.56 3.48 -8.02
C GLN A 432 -28.22 4.80 -7.59
N ILE A 433 -27.50 5.67 -6.87
CA ILE A 433 -28.03 6.95 -6.35
C ILE A 433 -27.92 8.09 -7.37
N GLY A 434 -26.99 8.03 -8.32
CA GLY A 434 -26.73 9.09 -9.28
C GLY A 434 -26.12 10.35 -8.66
N ARG A 435 -25.36 10.21 -7.55
CA ARG A 435 -24.67 11.30 -6.83
C ARG A 435 -23.27 10.87 -6.43
N PRO A 436 -22.34 11.81 -6.15
CA PRO A 436 -21.10 11.47 -5.48
C PRO A 436 -21.38 10.86 -4.09
N VAL A 437 -20.72 9.75 -3.77
CA VAL A 437 -20.90 9.02 -2.50
C VAL A 437 -19.55 8.85 -1.83
N GLN A 438 -19.46 9.22 -0.56
CA GLN A 438 -18.37 8.81 0.31
C GLN A 438 -18.83 7.66 1.21
N VAL A 439 -18.22 6.48 1.02
CA VAL A 439 -18.35 5.33 1.92
C VAL A 439 -17.24 5.41 2.95
N ILE A 440 -17.59 5.26 4.23
CA ILE A 440 -16.61 5.15 5.33
C ILE A 440 -17.00 3.93 6.16
N TRP A 441 -16.08 2.98 6.28
CA TRP A 441 -16.19 1.87 7.21
C TRP A 441 -15.98 2.39 8.63
N THR A 442 -16.82 1.92 9.56
CA THR A 442 -16.58 2.20 10.98
C THR A 442 -15.37 1.39 11.43
N ARG A 443 -14.80 1.68 12.61
CA ARG A 443 -13.69 0.85 13.12
C ARG A 443 -14.08 -0.62 13.27
N GLU A 444 -15.32 -0.88 13.67
CA GLU A 444 -15.86 -2.22 13.84
C GLU A 444 -16.02 -2.94 12.49
N GLU A 445 -16.57 -2.25 11.48
CA GLU A 445 -16.67 -2.80 10.12
C GLU A 445 -15.28 -3.01 9.52
N ASP A 446 -14.35 -2.08 9.73
CA ASP A 446 -12.96 -2.19 9.26
C ASP A 446 -12.25 -3.41 9.85
N ILE A 447 -12.39 -3.66 11.15
CA ILE A 447 -11.81 -4.86 11.78
C ILE A 447 -12.51 -6.14 11.29
N MET A 448 -13.85 -6.13 11.20
CA MET A 448 -14.64 -7.31 10.85
C MET A 448 -14.45 -7.72 9.38
N GLN A 449 -14.27 -6.75 8.49
CA GLN A 449 -14.13 -6.96 7.05
C GLN A 449 -12.68 -6.81 6.56
N ASP A 450 -11.72 -6.61 7.46
CA ASP A 450 -10.31 -6.53 7.10
C ASP A 450 -9.88 -7.84 6.42
N LYS A 451 -8.97 -7.73 5.44
CA LYS A 451 -8.29 -8.92 4.93
C LYS A 451 -7.11 -9.18 5.84
N GLN A 452 -7.28 -10.07 6.79
CA GLN A 452 -6.37 -10.17 7.91
C GLN A 452 -5.09 -10.91 7.51
N ARG A 453 -4.02 -10.71 8.30
CA ARG A 453 -2.87 -11.60 8.25
C ARG A 453 -3.34 -13.02 8.58
N PRO A 454 -2.96 -14.04 7.81
CA PRO A 454 -3.33 -15.41 8.13
C PRO A 454 -2.67 -15.88 9.43
N PRO A 455 -3.38 -16.67 10.26
CA PRO A 455 -2.83 -17.28 11.44
C PRO A 455 -1.97 -18.48 11.04
N VAL A 456 -1.05 -18.81 11.93
CA VAL A 456 -0.19 -19.98 11.79
C VAL A 456 -0.11 -20.71 13.11
N HIS A 457 -0.18 -22.03 13.04
CA HIS A 457 0.18 -22.93 14.13
C HIS A 457 1.44 -23.69 13.74
N THR A 458 2.48 -23.60 14.55
CA THR A 458 3.79 -24.17 14.22
C THR A 458 4.26 -25.08 15.33
N ARG A 459 4.66 -26.30 14.99
CA ARG A 459 5.44 -27.18 15.88
C ARG A 459 6.89 -27.14 15.46
N LEU A 460 7.78 -26.86 16.42
CA LEU A 460 9.22 -26.88 16.25
C LEU A 460 9.80 -28.00 17.10
N ALA A 461 10.82 -28.69 16.58
CA ALA A 461 11.58 -29.67 17.32
C ALA A 461 13.06 -29.61 16.95
N ALA A 462 13.93 -29.90 17.92
CA ALA A 462 15.37 -29.98 17.69
C ALA A 462 16.01 -31.12 18.47
N ALA A 463 17.12 -31.64 17.96
CA ALA A 463 18.05 -32.50 18.69
C ALA A 463 19.32 -31.71 18.97
N LEU A 464 19.73 -31.66 20.24
CA LEU A 464 20.96 -31.02 20.67
C LEU A 464 22.09 -32.06 20.78
N GLY A 465 23.26 -31.71 20.27
CA GLY A 465 24.49 -32.49 20.46
C GLY A 465 25.09 -32.29 21.84
N ASP A 466 26.19 -32.99 22.12
CA ASP A 466 26.90 -32.93 23.40
C ASP A 466 27.39 -31.52 23.75
N ASN A 467 27.69 -30.71 22.74
CA ASN A 467 28.11 -29.31 22.87
C ASN A 467 26.95 -28.32 23.08
N GLY A 468 25.71 -28.80 23.21
CA GLY A 468 24.52 -27.98 23.39
C GLY A 468 24.05 -27.23 22.13
N LEU A 469 24.65 -27.47 20.97
CA LEU A 469 24.22 -26.89 19.69
C LEU A 469 23.29 -27.87 18.94
N PRO A 470 22.37 -27.38 18.10
CA PRO A 470 21.44 -28.24 17.38
C PRO A 470 22.14 -29.01 16.26
N GLU A 471 21.94 -30.33 16.24
CA GLU A 471 22.36 -31.22 15.15
C GLU A 471 21.23 -31.46 14.14
N ALA A 472 19.97 -31.36 14.60
CA ALA A 472 18.80 -31.44 13.74
C ALA A 472 17.73 -30.45 14.18
N PHE A 473 17.01 -29.90 13.20
CA PHE A 473 15.87 -29.00 13.41
C PHE A 473 14.72 -29.38 12.48
N PHE A 474 13.52 -29.48 13.04
CA PHE A 474 12.30 -29.73 12.31
C PHE A 474 11.27 -28.65 12.62
N SER A 475 10.57 -28.18 11.60
CA SER A 475 9.42 -27.30 11.76
C SER A 475 8.24 -27.75 10.91
N ARG A 476 7.04 -27.76 11.48
CA ARG A 476 5.79 -27.94 10.73
C ARG A 476 4.84 -26.79 10.99
N ALA A 477 4.40 -26.10 9.94
CA ALA A 477 3.46 -24.98 10.03
C ALA A 477 2.11 -25.31 9.37
N VAL A 478 1.01 -24.95 10.02
CA VAL A 478 -0.34 -25.02 9.46
C VAL A 478 -0.85 -23.60 9.28
N TRP A 479 -1.01 -23.20 8.03
CA TRP A 479 -1.50 -21.89 7.64
C TRP A 479 -2.98 -21.95 7.24
N PHE A 480 -3.75 -20.93 7.62
CA PHE A 480 -5.13 -20.77 7.16
C PHE A 480 -5.23 -19.54 6.26
N ASN A 481 -5.38 -19.77 4.96
CA ASN A 481 -5.26 -18.73 3.94
C ASN A 481 -6.50 -18.70 3.04
N HIS A 482 -6.81 -17.54 2.46
CA HIS A 482 -7.92 -17.37 1.52
C HIS A 482 -7.53 -16.36 0.44
N GLY A 483 -7.61 -16.77 -0.82
CA GLY A 483 -7.52 -15.89 -1.99
C GLY A 483 -6.18 -15.15 -2.13
N GLY A 484 -5.37 -15.50 -3.13
CA GLY A 484 -4.23 -14.68 -3.56
C GLY A 484 -2.91 -14.86 -2.80
N VAL A 485 -2.89 -15.34 -1.54
CA VAL A 485 -1.60 -15.64 -0.85
C VAL A 485 -0.82 -16.76 -1.55
N GLU A 486 -1.54 -17.74 -2.11
CA GLU A 486 -0.95 -18.79 -2.96
C GLU A 486 -0.26 -18.21 -4.22
N SER A 487 -0.68 -17.03 -4.69
CA SER A 487 -0.09 -16.31 -5.84
C SER A 487 1.07 -15.37 -5.49
N ILE A 488 1.30 -15.08 -4.20
CA ILE A 488 2.45 -14.27 -3.70
C ILE A 488 3.67 -15.18 -3.45
N GLY A 489 3.48 -16.50 -3.55
CA GLY A 489 4.51 -17.51 -3.64
C GLY A 489 5.02 -18.03 -2.28
N PRO A 490 5.71 -19.20 -2.28
CA PRO A 490 6.31 -19.82 -1.09
C PRO A 490 7.18 -18.88 -0.26
N ALA A 491 7.79 -17.90 -0.93
CA ALA A 491 8.73 -16.95 -0.34
C ALA A 491 8.10 -16.05 0.74
N THR A 492 6.78 -15.80 0.76
CA THR A 492 6.18 -14.95 1.81
C THR A 492 5.58 -15.72 2.98
N ALA A 493 5.16 -16.97 2.82
CA ALA A 493 4.67 -17.79 3.93
C ALA A 493 5.82 -18.36 4.78
N ASP A 494 6.89 -18.84 4.13
CA ASP A 494 8.02 -19.49 4.80
C ASP A 494 9.24 -18.56 4.89
N TYR A 495 9.04 -17.24 4.74
CA TYR A 495 10.08 -16.24 5.01
C TYR A 495 10.57 -16.38 6.46
N SER A 496 11.84 -16.10 6.73
CA SER A 496 12.54 -16.37 7.99
C SER A 496 12.75 -17.84 8.36
N ILE A 497 11.95 -18.79 7.86
CA ILE A 497 12.28 -20.22 7.92
C ILE A 497 13.33 -20.54 6.85
N SER A 498 13.04 -20.16 5.60
CA SER A 498 13.94 -20.35 4.46
C SER A 498 15.22 -19.51 4.57
N THR A 499 15.12 -18.31 5.12
CA THR A 499 16.24 -17.37 5.30
C THR A 499 16.88 -17.43 6.70
N MET A 500 16.51 -18.43 7.53
CA MET A 500 17.09 -18.61 8.86
C MET A 500 18.63 -18.71 8.77
N PRO A 501 19.39 -17.89 9.51
CA PRO A 501 20.84 -17.77 9.33
C PRO A 501 21.64 -18.83 10.09
N TYR A 502 20.98 -19.62 10.93
CA TYR A 502 21.65 -20.52 11.86
C TYR A 502 22.14 -21.79 11.18
N LEU A 503 23.43 -22.09 11.40
CA LEU A 503 24.15 -23.25 10.86
C LEU A 503 23.72 -24.57 11.51
N VAL A 504 22.46 -24.97 11.32
CA VAL A 504 21.95 -26.29 11.71
C VAL A 504 22.21 -27.28 10.56
N PRO A 505 22.97 -28.37 10.78
CA PRO A 505 23.43 -29.21 9.67
C PRO A 505 22.31 -30.03 9.02
N ASN A 506 21.27 -30.39 9.79
CA ASN A 506 20.11 -31.14 9.29
C ASN A 506 18.84 -30.37 9.60
N ARG A 507 18.13 -29.89 8.57
CA ARG A 507 16.93 -29.08 8.73
C ARG A 507 15.84 -29.55 7.79
N ARG A 508 14.61 -29.61 8.30
CA ARG A 508 13.43 -29.85 7.47
C ARG A 508 12.27 -28.97 7.92
N HIS A 509 11.64 -28.32 6.95
CA HIS A 509 10.38 -27.61 7.13
C HIS A 509 9.27 -28.26 6.31
N GLU A 510 8.14 -28.51 6.96
CA GLU A 510 6.91 -28.94 6.33
C GLU A 510 5.78 -27.92 6.54
N ARG A 511 4.85 -27.85 5.60
CA ARG A 511 3.68 -26.99 5.72
C ARG A 511 2.38 -27.66 5.29
N HIS A 512 1.29 -27.17 5.87
CA HIS A 512 -0.07 -27.39 5.41
C HIS A 512 -0.71 -26.04 5.11
N ASN A 513 -1.33 -25.90 3.94
CA ASN A 513 -2.13 -24.74 3.58
C ASN A 513 -3.61 -25.14 3.59
N VAL A 514 -4.36 -24.60 4.54
CA VAL A 514 -5.79 -24.85 4.71
C VAL A 514 -6.56 -23.66 4.15
N ALA A 515 -7.54 -23.95 3.30
CA ALA A 515 -8.47 -22.93 2.82
C ALA A 515 -9.29 -22.36 4.00
N ALA A 516 -9.13 -21.07 4.26
CA ALA A 516 -9.93 -20.30 5.19
C ALA A 516 -11.12 -19.66 4.47
N HIS A 517 -12.14 -19.26 5.22
CA HIS A 517 -13.24 -18.46 4.69
C HIS A 517 -12.98 -16.95 4.83
N ILE A 518 -12.15 -16.56 5.81
CA ILE A 518 -11.78 -15.16 6.06
C ILE A 518 -10.77 -14.73 5.00
N PRO A 519 -11.03 -13.66 4.23
CA PRO A 519 -10.10 -13.14 3.25
C PRO A 519 -8.76 -12.77 3.87
N THR A 520 -7.66 -13.10 3.19
CA THR A 520 -6.31 -12.85 3.71
C THR A 520 -5.56 -11.84 2.85
N ALA A 521 -4.73 -11.01 3.48
CA ALA A 521 -3.84 -10.10 2.79
C ALA A 521 -2.46 -10.05 3.44
N THR A 522 -1.51 -9.48 2.70
CA THR A 522 -0.20 -9.13 3.24
C THR A 522 -0.38 -8.18 4.40
N HIS A 523 0.25 -8.46 5.53
CA HIS A 523 0.43 -7.52 6.63
C HIS A 523 1.92 -7.27 6.82
N ARG A 524 2.30 -6.08 7.31
CA ARG A 524 3.68 -5.55 7.25
C ARG A 524 4.72 -6.59 7.69
N ALA A 525 5.72 -6.80 6.84
CA ALA A 525 6.67 -7.92 6.91
C ALA A 525 5.98 -9.31 6.81
N PRO A 526 5.42 -9.68 5.64
CA PRO A 526 4.75 -10.97 5.45
C PRO A 526 5.74 -12.13 5.66
N GLY A 527 5.37 -13.09 6.52
CA GLY A 527 6.22 -14.21 6.91
C GLY A 527 7.26 -13.81 7.95
N ALA A 528 8.06 -12.78 7.69
CA ALA A 528 9.19 -12.42 8.53
C ALA A 528 8.81 -12.08 9.97
N ASN A 529 7.69 -11.36 10.19
CA ASN A 529 7.22 -11.05 11.53
C ASN A 529 6.69 -12.30 12.27
N GLN A 530 5.89 -13.14 11.60
CA GLN A 530 5.34 -14.34 12.24
C GLN A 530 6.42 -15.37 12.55
N ASN A 531 7.17 -15.76 11.53
CA ASN A 531 8.16 -16.83 11.64
C ASN A 531 9.43 -16.35 12.32
N GLY A 532 9.85 -15.10 12.11
CA GLY A 532 10.97 -14.53 12.85
C GLY A 532 10.71 -14.54 14.35
N PHE A 533 9.51 -14.15 14.80
CA PHE A 533 9.12 -14.27 16.20
C PHE A 533 9.15 -15.73 16.70
N ILE A 534 8.51 -16.65 15.98
CA ILE A 534 8.43 -18.07 16.37
C ILE A 534 9.83 -18.72 16.45
N ILE A 535 10.66 -18.50 15.43
CA ILE A 535 12.01 -19.08 15.35
C ILE A 535 12.91 -18.47 16.43
N GLU A 536 12.91 -17.14 16.59
CA GLU A 536 13.79 -16.49 17.58
C GLU A 536 13.44 -16.89 19.01
N GLN A 537 12.17 -17.19 19.31
CA GLN A 537 11.78 -17.77 20.60
C GLN A 537 12.37 -19.17 20.80
N PHE A 538 12.23 -20.05 19.81
CA PHE A 538 12.77 -21.40 19.91
C PHE A 538 14.30 -21.43 19.89
N VAL A 539 14.94 -20.43 19.28
CA VAL A 539 16.40 -20.21 19.34
C VAL A 539 16.84 -19.94 20.78
N ASP A 540 16.11 -19.11 21.53
CA ASP A 540 16.41 -18.89 22.95
C ASP A 540 16.22 -20.18 23.75
N GLU A 541 15.15 -20.93 23.50
CA GLU A 541 14.91 -22.23 24.15
C GLU A 541 16.02 -23.25 23.87
N MET A 542 16.47 -23.36 22.61
CA MET A 542 17.60 -24.20 22.21
C MET A 542 18.90 -23.75 22.87
N ALA A 543 19.17 -22.43 22.91
CA ALA A 543 20.37 -21.89 23.54
C ALA A 543 20.41 -22.23 25.03
N LEU A 544 19.32 -21.94 25.75
CA LEU A 544 19.24 -22.19 27.19
C LEU A 544 19.32 -23.68 27.55
N ALA A 545 18.64 -24.56 26.81
CA ALA A 545 18.72 -26.01 27.03
C ALA A 545 20.07 -26.63 26.63
N GLY A 546 20.83 -25.91 25.81
CA GLY A 546 22.22 -26.22 25.48
C GLY A 546 23.25 -25.61 26.42
N ASP A 547 22.83 -24.93 27.50
CA ASP A 547 23.68 -24.16 28.41
C ASP A 547 24.48 -23.03 27.73
N TRP A 548 23.90 -22.40 26.72
CA TRP A 548 24.48 -21.23 26.02
C TRP A 548 23.83 -19.92 26.45
N ASP A 549 24.65 -18.86 26.49
CA ASP A 549 24.13 -17.49 26.43
C ASP A 549 23.45 -17.27 25.06
N PRO A 550 22.19 -16.77 25.00
CA PRO A 550 21.45 -16.64 23.74
C PRO A 550 22.09 -15.72 22.69
N LEU A 551 22.85 -14.70 23.08
CA LEU A 551 23.55 -13.83 22.15
C LEU A 551 24.83 -14.48 21.64
N GLU A 552 25.60 -15.13 22.52
CA GLU A 552 26.77 -15.92 22.11
C GLU A 552 26.38 -17.10 21.20
N TRP A 553 25.23 -17.74 21.48
CA TRP A 553 24.69 -18.78 20.62
C TRP A 553 24.43 -18.26 19.20
N ARG A 554 23.79 -17.09 19.07
CA ARG A 554 23.55 -16.47 17.75
C ARG A 554 24.85 -16.11 17.04
N LEU A 555 25.84 -15.61 17.78
CA LEU A 555 27.18 -15.35 17.22
C LEU A 555 27.84 -16.64 16.74
N LYS A 556 27.75 -17.73 17.53
CA LYS A 556 28.30 -19.03 17.18
C LYS A 556 27.61 -19.63 15.95
N MET A 557 26.28 -19.56 15.90
CA MET A 557 25.47 -20.18 14.85
C MET A 557 25.40 -19.37 13.56
N THR A 558 25.92 -18.15 13.54
CA THR A 558 26.05 -17.32 12.32
C THR A 558 27.50 -17.08 11.91
N GLN A 559 28.44 -17.91 12.38
CA GLN A 559 29.84 -17.84 11.99
C GLN A 559 30.00 -17.92 10.47
N GLY A 560 30.91 -17.11 9.92
CA GLY A 560 31.11 -16.99 8.47
C GLY A 560 30.11 -16.07 7.75
N LEU A 561 29.05 -15.60 8.42
CA LEU A 561 28.10 -14.66 7.85
C LEU A 561 28.43 -13.22 8.26
N GLU A 562 29.37 -12.57 7.56
CA GLU A 562 29.94 -11.27 7.96
C GLU A 562 28.92 -10.18 8.29
N ARG A 563 27.84 -10.06 7.48
CA ARG A 563 26.80 -9.04 7.71
C ARG A 563 26.01 -9.30 8.99
N TRP A 564 25.72 -10.57 9.29
CA TRP A 564 25.01 -10.99 10.51
C TRP A 564 25.89 -10.81 11.74
N GLN A 565 27.15 -11.25 11.66
CA GLN A 565 28.16 -11.07 12.70
C GLN A 565 28.33 -9.58 13.04
N ARG A 566 28.37 -8.70 12.04
CA ARG A 566 28.48 -7.25 12.28
C ARG A 566 27.31 -6.71 13.10
N VAL A 567 26.07 -7.12 12.79
CA VAL A 567 24.89 -6.68 13.54
C VAL A 567 24.92 -7.22 14.97
N LEU A 568 25.19 -8.52 15.14
CA LEU A 568 25.20 -9.17 16.46
C LEU A 568 26.33 -8.67 17.36
N LEU A 569 27.54 -8.48 16.81
CA LEU A 569 28.66 -7.91 17.57
C LEU A 569 28.37 -6.47 17.97
N LYS A 570 27.76 -5.67 17.08
CA LYS A 570 27.34 -4.32 17.44
C LYS A 570 26.27 -4.33 18.51
N LEU A 571 25.29 -5.24 18.41
CA LEU A 571 24.25 -5.40 19.41
C LEU A 571 24.84 -5.78 20.77
N LYS A 572 25.79 -6.73 20.80
CA LYS A 572 26.55 -7.09 22.01
C LYS A 572 27.27 -5.90 22.62
N GLU A 573 27.96 -5.11 21.80
CA GLU A 573 28.70 -3.93 22.22
C GLU A 573 27.80 -2.88 22.90
N VAL A 574 26.59 -2.66 22.37
CA VAL A 574 25.74 -1.53 22.80
C VAL A 574 24.60 -1.90 23.74
N SER A 575 24.20 -3.17 23.81
CA SER A 575 23.03 -3.59 24.60
C SER A 575 23.34 -3.86 26.07
N GLY A 576 24.56 -4.29 26.39
CA GLY A 576 24.86 -4.83 27.72
C GLY A 576 24.07 -6.11 28.04
N PHE A 577 23.67 -6.86 27.01
CA PHE A 577 22.88 -8.08 27.16
C PHE A 577 23.49 -9.03 28.20
N THR A 578 22.64 -9.51 29.10
CA THR A 578 22.96 -10.47 30.14
C THR A 578 21.72 -11.27 30.49
N THR A 579 21.92 -12.51 30.89
CA THR A 579 20.89 -13.38 31.48
C THR A 579 20.91 -13.37 33.01
N ASP A 580 21.93 -12.77 33.63
CA ASP A 580 22.06 -12.59 35.08
C ASP A 580 21.36 -11.29 35.52
N LEU A 581 20.05 -11.41 35.78
CA LEU A 581 19.18 -10.31 36.17
C LEU A 581 18.37 -10.67 37.43
N PRO A 582 17.97 -9.68 38.25
CA PRO A 582 17.18 -9.94 39.43
C PRO A 582 15.79 -10.47 39.08
N THR A 583 15.15 -11.16 40.03
CA THR A 583 13.79 -11.67 39.86
C THR A 583 12.82 -10.55 39.50
N GLY A 584 12.06 -10.75 38.42
CA GLY A 584 11.14 -9.75 37.87
C GLY A 584 11.75 -8.91 36.75
N GLU A 585 13.02 -9.12 36.39
CA GLU A 585 13.65 -8.50 35.23
C GLU A 585 14.14 -9.57 34.24
N GLY A 586 14.22 -9.20 32.96
CA GLY A 586 14.75 -10.07 31.91
C GLY A 586 15.22 -9.23 30.72
N MET A 587 16.20 -9.75 29.97
CA MET A 587 16.59 -9.17 28.69
C MET A 587 16.29 -10.16 27.57
N GLY A 588 15.64 -9.68 26.51
CA GLY A 588 15.40 -10.44 25.29
C GLY A 588 16.32 -9.96 24.18
N VAL A 589 16.71 -10.88 23.30
CA VAL A 589 17.48 -10.56 22.09
C VAL A 589 16.89 -11.31 20.89
N ALA A 590 16.82 -10.66 19.74
CA ALA A 590 16.36 -11.26 18.50
C ALA A 590 17.11 -10.68 17.31
N VAL A 591 17.34 -11.49 16.28
CA VAL A 591 17.89 -11.05 14.99
C VAL A 591 17.11 -11.64 13.84
N VAL A 592 16.65 -10.79 12.92
CA VAL A 592 15.86 -11.21 11.76
C VAL A 592 16.35 -10.50 10.52
N GLU A 593 16.24 -11.16 9.38
CA GLU A 593 16.43 -10.56 8.07
C GLU A 593 15.09 -10.37 7.37
N ASP A 594 14.93 -9.26 6.67
CA ASP A 594 13.80 -9.01 5.77
C ASP A 594 14.25 -8.15 4.57
N HIS A 595 13.97 -8.61 3.35
CA HIS A 595 14.28 -7.94 2.08
C HIS A 595 15.75 -7.48 1.91
N GLY A 596 16.70 -8.27 2.39
CA GLY A 596 18.14 -8.05 2.37
C GLY A 596 18.67 -7.22 3.54
N SER A 597 17.82 -6.74 4.44
CA SER A 597 18.19 -5.96 5.63
C SER A 597 18.20 -6.85 6.87
N ILE A 598 19.28 -6.80 7.64
CA ILE A 598 19.41 -7.56 8.90
C ILE A 598 19.19 -6.58 10.05
N CYS A 599 18.27 -6.90 10.95
CA CYS A 599 17.93 -6.11 12.10
C CYS A 599 18.09 -6.95 13.37
N GLY A 600 18.82 -6.41 14.35
CA GLY A 600 18.94 -6.97 15.69
C GLY A 600 18.31 -6.03 16.70
N ALA A 601 17.59 -6.58 17.68
CA ALA A 601 17.00 -5.84 18.77
C ALA A 601 17.32 -6.52 20.11
N CYS A 602 17.50 -5.69 21.13
CA CYS A 602 17.60 -6.13 22.51
C CYS A 602 16.74 -5.21 23.37
N ALA A 603 16.00 -5.77 24.31
CA ALA A 603 15.14 -5.03 25.22
C ALA A 603 15.23 -5.60 26.63
N THR A 604 15.21 -4.72 27.63
CA THR A 604 15.10 -5.09 29.04
C THR A 604 13.65 -4.94 29.44
N VAL A 605 13.07 -5.99 30.01
CA VAL A 605 11.71 -5.98 30.53
C VAL A 605 11.77 -6.11 32.04
N SER A 606 11.02 -5.27 32.75
CA SER A 606 10.78 -5.43 34.18
C SER A 606 9.28 -5.63 34.45
N VAL A 607 8.98 -6.50 35.41
CA VAL A 607 7.64 -6.86 35.85
C VAL A 607 7.53 -6.49 37.33
N SER A 608 6.71 -5.49 37.63
CA SER A 608 6.40 -5.16 39.02
C SER A 608 5.65 -6.31 39.70
N ARG A 609 5.65 -6.32 41.04
CA ARG A 609 4.81 -7.25 41.82
C ARG A 609 3.31 -7.14 41.53
N SER A 610 2.87 -6.02 40.96
CA SER A 610 1.48 -5.79 40.55
C SER A 610 1.17 -6.27 39.13
N GLY A 611 2.16 -6.85 38.43
CA GLY A 611 2.02 -7.30 37.05
C GLY A 611 2.20 -6.21 35.98
N GLN A 612 2.52 -4.98 36.37
CA GLN A 612 2.87 -3.93 35.40
C GLN A 612 4.21 -4.21 34.73
N LEU A 613 4.23 -4.12 33.39
CA LEU A 613 5.40 -4.30 32.54
C LEU A 613 6.01 -2.94 32.18
N SER A 614 7.34 -2.84 32.21
CA SER A 614 8.11 -1.76 31.60
C SER A 614 9.13 -2.36 30.64
N VAL A 615 9.28 -1.76 29.47
CA VAL A 615 10.23 -2.16 28.40
C VAL A 615 11.16 -1.01 28.09
#